data_AF-A0A2N5ZKF6-F1
#
_entry.id   AF-A0A2N5ZKF6-F1
#
_cell.length_a   1.000
_cell.length_b   1.000
_cell.length_c   1.000
_cell.angle_alpha   90.00
_cell.angle_beta   90.00
_cell.angle_gamma   90.00
#
_symmetry.space_group_name_H-M   'P 1'
#
loop_
_entity.id
_entity.type
_entity.pdbx_description
1 polymer ?
#
loop_
_entity_poly.entity_id
_entity_poly.type
_entity_poly.pdbx_seq_one_letter_code
_entity_poly.pdbx_strand_id
1 'polypeptide(L)'
;MPLKIICSNCGEVLISKFLRKGDSIFCQKCDKDTLIDDRAVQISEEEADAILIEEKKLEQLSGEDQRFEYKFVELKIEHNFFSNNLPGDYTKIIDDHAKEGWRFVQLFPIEFSGYHPSVFQLVFEKELN
;
A
#
# COMPACT_ATOMS: atom_id res chain seq x y z
N MET A 1 -8.92 3.96 27.13
CA MET A 1 -8.39 2.82 27.89
C MET A 1 -8.43 1.64 26.93
N PRO A 2 -7.27 1.17 26.46
CA PRO A 2 -7.23 0.14 25.44
C PRO A 2 -7.78 -1.18 25.96
N LEU A 3 -8.38 -1.94 25.05
CA LEU A 3 -8.87 -3.28 25.29
C LEU A 3 -8.03 -4.29 24.51
N LYS A 4 -7.64 -5.35 25.21
CA LYS A 4 -7.14 -6.59 24.63
C LYS A 4 -8.30 -7.55 24.48
N ILE A 5 -8.58 -7.94 23.24
CA ILE A 5 -9.73 -8.75 22.86
C ILE A 5 -9.19 -10.06 22.28
N ILE A 6 -9.87 -11.18 22.54
CA ILE A 6 -9.54 -12.47 21.92
C ILE A 6 -10.62 -12.77 20.89
N CYS A 7 -10.23 -12.94 19.63
CA CYS A 7 -11.13 -13.33 18.54
C CYS A 7 -11.85 -14.64 18.90
N SER A 8 -13.18 -14.62 18.91
CA SER A 8 -13.99 -15.79 19.24
C SER A 8 -13.93 -16.89 18.18
N ASN A 9 -13.49 -16.55 16.96
CA ASN A 9 -13.45 -17.46 15.82
C ASN A 9 -12.10 -18.17 15.66
N CYS A 10 -10.98 -17.48 15.90
CA CYS A 10 -9.64 -18.02 15.64
C CYS A 10 -8.64 -17.84 16.79
N GLY A 11 -9.04 -17.21 17.89
CA GLY A 11 -8.19 -16.99 19.06
C GLY A 11 -7.14 -15.88 18.90
N GLU A 12 -7.16 -15.14 17.80
CA GLU A 12 -6.24 -14.02 17.58
C GLU A 12 -6.42 -12.93 18.64
N VAL A 13 -5.31 -12.35 19.09
CA VAL A 13 -5.34 -11.21 20.01
C VAL A 13 -5.54 -9.95 19.18
N LEU A 14 -6.53 -9.15 19.53
CA LEU A 14 -6.85 -7.89 18.87
C LEU A 14 -6.76 -6.76 19.89
N ILE A 15 -6.18 -5.63 19.52
CA ILE A 15 -6.07 -4.45 20.38
C ILE A 15 -6.96 -3.34 19.82
N SER A 16 -7.75 -2.70 20.69
CA SER A 16 -8.51 -1.49 20.33
C SER A 16 -8.39 -0.42 21.38
N LYS A 17 -8.09 0.81 20.96
CA LYS A 17 -8.09 1.99 21.83
C LYS A 17 -9.46 2.69 21.91
N PHE A 18 -10.37 2.37 21.00
CA PHE A 18 -11.60 3.13 20.76
C PHE A 18 -12.88 2.37 21.10
N LEU A 19 -12.85 1.04 20.96
CA LEU A 19 -14.03 0.21 21.11
C LEU A 19 -14.32 -0.13 22.58
N ARG A 20 -15.57 -0.44 22.85
CA ARG A 20 -16.10 -0.76 24.18
C ARG A 20 -16.83 -2.10 24.14
N LYS A 21 -17.16 -2.63 25.32
CA LYS A 21 -18.00 -3.81 25.44
C LYS A 21 -19.35 -3.60 24.72
N GLY A 22 -19.74 -4.56 23.88
CA GLY A 22 -20.92 -4.48 23.03
C GLY A 22 -20.64 -4.06 21.58
N ASP A 23 -19.47 -3.48 21.30
CA ASP A 23 -19.04 -3.23 19.93
C ASP A 23 -18.52 -4.52 19.28
N SER A 24 -18.32 -4.51 17.96
CA SER A 24 -17.64 -5.56 17.21
C SER A 24 -16.32 -5.06 16.62
N ILE A 25 -15.34 -5.97 16.52
CA ILE A 25 -14.06 -5.74 15.85
C ILE A 25 -13.82 -6.80 14.78
N PHE A 26 -13.36 -6.38 13.62
CA PHE A 26 -13.02 -7.28 12.51
C PHE A 26 -11.66 -7.95 12.76
N CYS A 27 -11.60 -9.29 12.64
CA CYS A 27 -10.36 -10.05 12.74
C CYS A 27 -9.79 -10.34 11.35
N GLN A 28 -8.64 -9.74 11.02
CA GLN A 28 -7.98 -9.92 9.72
C GLN A 28 -7.53 -11.37 9.47
N LYS A 29 -7.18 -12.12 10.54
CA LYS A 29 -6.68 -13.49 10.41
C LYS A 29 -7.73 -14.49 9.92
N CYS A 30 -9.00 -14.32 10.32
CA CYS A 30 -10.06 -15.25 9.97
C CYS A 30 -11.23 -14.62 9.21
N ASP A 31 -11.08 -13.36 8.79
CA ASP A 31 -12.06 -12.61 7.99
C ASP A 31 -13.47 -12.61 8.59
N LYS A 32 -13.57 -12.41 9.91
CA LYS A 32 -14.83 -12.45 10.67
C LYS A 32 -14.84 -11.43 11.79
N ASP A 33 -16.02 -10.92 12.07
CA ASP A 33 -16.24 -10.05 13.22
C ASP A 33 -16.23 -10.84 14.54
N THR A 34 -15.69 -10.19 15.57
CA THR A 34 -15.71 -10.63 16.97
C THR A 34 -16.45 -9.60 17.80
N LEU A 35 -17.46 -10.05 18.55
CA LEU A 35 -18.12 -9.22 19.55
C LEU A 35 -17.21 -9.02 20.76
N ILE A 36 -17.11 -7.79 21.23
CA ILE A 36 -16.38 -7.45 22.45
C ILE A 36 -17.26 -7.78 23.65
N ASP A 37 -17.00 -8.94 24.24
CA ASP A 37 -17.72 -9.46 25.41
C ASP A 37 -16.90 -9.28 26.71
N ASP A 38 -17.31 -9.98 27.78
CA ASP A 38 -16.64 -9.95 29.08
C ASP A 38 -15.22 -10.52 29.09
N ARG A 39 -14.75 -11.12 27.99
CA ARG A 39 -13.37 -11.61 27.84
C ARG A 39 -12.41 -10.51 27.41
N ALA A 40 -12.92 -9.34 27.01
CA ALA A 40 -12.09 -8.19 26.72
C ALA A 40 -11.44 -7.67 28.01
N VAL A 41 -10.11 -7.66 28.03
CA VAL A 41 -9.32 -7.22 29.19
C VAL A 41 -8.87 -5.80 28.95
N GLN A 42 -9.10 -4.94 29.94
CA GLN A 42 -8.54 -3.60 29.90
C GLN A 42 -7.03 -3.65 30.18
N ILE A 43 -6.25 -3.00 29.32
CA ILE A 43 -4.79 -2.91 29.43
C ILE A 43 -4.34 -1.46 29.58
N SER A 44 -3.08 -1.25 29.97
CA SER A 44 -2.49 0.10 30.01
C SER A 44 -2.21 0.63 28.59
N GLU A 45 -2.06 1.95 28.45
CA GLU A 45 -1.63 2.54 27.18
C GLU A 45 -0.23 2.02 26.77
N GLU A 46 0.68 1.87 27.72
CA GLU A 46 2.03 1.35 27.49
C GLU A 46 2.02 -0.08 26.96
N GLU A 47 1.16 -0.95 27.51
CA GLU A 47 1.01 -2.34 27.05
C GLU A 47 0.41 -2.39 25.65
N ALA A 48 -0.60 -1.55 25.37
CA ALA A 48 -1.22 -1.49 24.06
C ALA A 48 -0.24 -1.01 22.99
N ASP A 49 0.55 0.02 23.30
CA ASP A 49 1.56 0.55 22.37
C ASP A 49 2.67 -0.47 22.12
N ALA A 50 3.12 -1.20 23.14
CA ALA A 50 4.13 -2.25 22.97
C ALA A 50 3.66 -3.36 22.02
N ILE A 51 2.41 -3.80 22.13
CA ILE A 51 1.83 -4.84 21.26
C ILE A 51 1.70 -4.33 19.81
N LEU A 52 1.16 -3.13 19.62
CA LEU A 52 0.99 -2.54 18.28
C LEU A 52 2.33 -2.25 17.59
N ILE A 53 3.36 -1.87 18.36
CA ILE A 53 4.72 -1.69 17.85
C ILE A 53 5.30 -3.03 17.40
N GLU A 54 5.13 -4.10 18.19
CA GLU A 54 5.63 -5.42 17.84
C GLU A 54 4.90 -6.00 16.62
N GLU A 55 3.58 -5.82 16.51
CA GLU A 55 2.80 -6.18 15.30
C GLU A 55 3.35 -5.45 14.06
N LYS A 56 3.51 -4.12 14.13
CA LYS A 56 4.11 -3.35 13.01
C LYS A 56 5.52 -3.79 12.68
N LYS A 57 6.32 -4.15 13.68
CA LYS A 57 7.68 -4.62 13.48
C LYS A 57 7.70 -6.00 12.84
N LEU A 58 6.78 -6.89 13.22
CA LEU A 58 6.57 -8.19 12.60
C LEU A 58 6.05 -8.04 11.16
N GLU A 59 5.15 -7.11 10.86
CA GLU A 59 4.72 -6.77 9.50
C GLU A 59 5.90 -6.23 8.64
N GLN A 60 6.77 -5.42 9.24
CA GLN A 60 7.97 -4.91 8.57
C GLN A 60 9.05 -5.99 8.38
N LEU A 61 9.12 -6.99 9.27
CA LEU A 61 10.07 -8.11 9.23
C LEU A 61 9.54 -9.31 8.41
N SER A 62 8.21 -9.46 8.27
CA SER A 62 7.57 -10.51 7.48
C SER A 62 7.75 -10.29 5.97
N GLY A 63 8.22 -9.10 5.56
CA GLY A 63 8.51 -8.79 4.16
C GLY A 63 7.28 -8.77 3.27
N GLU A 64 6.07 -8.79 3.85
CA GLU A 64 4.82 -8.97 3.09
C GLU A 64 4.46 -7.81 2.16
N ASP A 65 5.18 -6.69 2.22
CA ASP A 65 4.86 -5.51 1.39
C ASP A 65 6.02 -4.95 0.56
N GLN A 66 7.04 -5.76 0.26
CA GLN A 66 7.82 -5.57 -0.97
C GLN A 66 7.49 -6.70 -1.95
N ARG A 67 6.20 -6.89 -2.24
CA ARG A 67 5.76 -7.78 -3.34
C ARG A 67 6.24 -7.29 -4.71
N PHE A 68 6.53 -6.00 -4.83
CA PHE A 68 6.85 -5.38 -6.10
C PHE A 68 8.07 -4.46 -6.00
N GLU A 69 8.95 -4.58 -6.98
CA GLU A 69 9.95 -3.57 -7.32
C GLU A 69 9.31 -2.55 -8.27
N TYR A 70 9.62 -1.26 -8.13
CA TYR A 70 9.12 -0.20 -9.00
C TYR A 70 10.22 0.43 -9.84
N LYS A 71 9.89 0.77 -11.10
CA LYS A 71 10.76 1.50 -12.03
C LYS A 71 10.03 2.71 -12.60
N PHE A 72 10.76 3.82 -12.72
CA PHE A 72 10.24 5.10 -13.22
C PHE A 72 11.01 5.54 -14.46
N VAL A 73 10.31 5.82 -15.56
CA VAL A 73 10.92 6.24 -16.83
C VAL A 73 10.38 7.61 -17.22
N GLU A 74 11.27 8.59 -17.37
CA GLU A 74 10.89 9.96 -17.76
C GLU A 74 10.82 10.12 -19.28
N LEU A 75 9.78 10.81 -19.73
CA LEU A 75 9.53 11.18 -21.12
C LEU A 75 9.42 12.71 -21.21
N LYS A 76 10.41 13.33 -21.86
CA LYS A 76 10.45 14.79 -22.05
C LYS A 76 9.84 15.18 -23.38
N ILE A 77 8.77 15.98 -23.35
CA ILE A 77 8.13 16.45 -24.58
C ILE A 77 9.00 17.56 -25.17
N GLU A 78 9.59 17.30 -26.33
CA GLU A 78 10.23 18.35 -27.11
C GLU A 78 9.16 19.13 -27.88
N HIS A 79 9.00 20.41 -27.56
CA HIS A 79 8.10 21.33 -28.25
C HIS A 79 8.65 21.74 -29.62
N ASN A 80 8.83 20.79 -30.54
CA ASN A 80 8.94 21.13 -31.95
C ASN A 80 7.52 21.37 -32.49
N PHE A 81 7.27 22.61 -32.94
CA PHE A 81 6.00 23.20 -33.37
C PHE A 81 5.18 22.42 -34.43
N PHE A 82 5.63 21.26 -34.90
CA PHE A 82 4.98 20.43 -35.91
C PHE A 82 4.69 18.98 -35.48
N SER A 83 4.97 18.59 -34.24
CA SER A 83 4.65 17.26 -33.73
C SER A 83 3.88 17.34 -32.42
N ASN A 84 2.55 17.28 -32.49
CA ASN A 84 1.65 16.98 -31.36
C ASN A 84 1.81 15.53 -30.84
N ASN A 85 2.91 14.87 -31.17
CA ASN A 85 3.16 13.49 -30.81
C ASN A 85 3.99 13.51 -29.53
N LEU A 86 3.52 12.78 -28.51
CA LEU A 86 4.38 12.35 -27.40
C LEU A 86 5.72 11.89 -28.00
N PRO A 87 6.85 12.29 -27.41
CA PRO A 87 8.17 11.94 -27.92
C PRO A 87 8.25 10.42 -28.04
N GLY A 88 8.40 9.92 -29.27
CA GLY A 88 8.73 8.54 -29.64
C GLY A 88 8.00 7.42 -28.90
N ASP A 89 7.01 6.79 -29.54
CA ASP A 89 6.45 5.48 -29.17
C ASP A 89 6.54 5.09 -27.68
N TYR A 90 5.90 5.84 -26.77
CA TYR A 90 5.80 5.42 -25.36
C TYR A 90 5.21 3.99 -25.25
N THR A 91 4.38 3.60 -26.21
CA THR A 91 3.89 2.23 -26.40
C THR A 91 5.03 1.24 -26.59
N LYS A 92 6.06 1.56 -27.39
CA LYS A 92 7.25 0.72 -27.55
C LYS A 92 8.06 0.62 -26.27
N ILE A 93 8.18 1.72 -25.52
CA ILE A 93 8.85 1.71 -24.21
C ILE A 93 8.11 0.75 -23.26
N ILE A 94 6.78 0.81 -23.23
CA ILE A 94 5.95 -0.12 -22.45
C ILE A 94 6.15 -1.57 -22.93
N ASP A 95 6.11 -1.82 -24.23
CA ASP A 95 6.28 -3.15 -24.81
C ASP A 95 7.67 -3.74 -24.51
N ASP A 96 8.73 -2.94 -24.58
CA ASP A 96 10.09 -3.37 -24.29
C ASP A 96 10.27 -3.70 -22.81
N HIS A 97 9.69 -2.90 -21.91
CA HIS A 97 9.68 -3.19 -20.47
C HIS A 97 8.85 -4.42 -20.12
N ALA A 98 7.72 -4.64 -20.81
CA ALA A 98 6.89 -5.83 -20.63
C ALA A 98 7.66 -7.12 -20.96
N LYS A 99 8.52 -7.11 -21.98
CA LYS A 99 9.39 -8.26 -22.32
C LYS A 99 10.40 -8.59 -21.22
N GLU A 100 10.77 -7.61 -20.39
CA GLU A 100 11.67 -7.75 -19.24
C GLU A 100 10.93 -8.16 -17.95
N GLY A 101 9.61 -8.34 -18.02
CA GLY A 101 8.74 -8.71 -16.90
C GLY A 101 8.24 -7.54 -16.07
N TRP A 102 8.33 -6.30 -16.58
CA TRP A 102 7.77 -5.12 -15.92
C TRP A 102 6.33 -4.88 -16.40
N ARG A 103 5.39 -4.74 -15.46
CA ARG A 103 4.01 -4.36 -15.72
C ARG A 103 3.87 -2.84 -15.71
N PHE A 104 3.28 -2.27 -16.75
CA PHE A 104 2.91 -0.85 -16.76
C PHE A 104 1.76 -0.58 -15.78
N VAL A 105 1.91 0.47 -14.97
CA VAL A 105 0.94 0.86 -13.93
C VAL A 105 0.24 2.16 -14.31
N GLN A 106 1.02 3.21 -14.59
CA GLN A 106 0.48 4.55 -14.78
C GLN A 106 1.44 5.46 -15.57
N LEU A 107 0.88 6.47 -16.23
CA LEU A 107 1.59 7.63 -16.73
C LEU A 107 1.19 8.87 -15.90
N PHE A 108 2.17 9.63 -15.42
CA PHE A 108 1.95 10.78 -14.53
C PHE A 108 2.74 12.03 -14.98
N PRO A 109 2.14 13.22 -15.07
CA PRO A 109 2.88 14.45 -15.37
C PRO A 109 3.66 14.91 -14.14
N ILE A 110 4.99 15.05 -14.27
CA ILE A 110 5.86 15.47 -13.16
C ILE A 110 6.35 16.91 -13.31
N GLU A 111 6.37 17.45 -14.53
CA GLU A 111 6.74 18.85 -14.79
C GLU A 111 5.79 19.50 -15.79
N PHE A 112 5.63 20.82 -15.67
CA PHE A 112 4.77 21.64 -16.52
C PHE A 112 5.54 22.82 -17.09
N SER A 113 5.34 23.09 -18.39
CA SER A 113 5.72 24.31 -19.08
C SER A 113 4.45 25.13 -19.35
N GLY A 114 4.19 26.13 -18.51
CA GLY A 114 2.92 26.86 -18.51
C GLY A 114 1.75 25.95 -18.11
N TYR A 115 0.74 25.85 -18.96
CA TYR A 115 -0.43 24.98 -18.76
C TYR A 115 -0.29 23.57 -19.36
N HIS A 116 0.87 23.27 -19.95
CA HIS A 116 1.11 22.00 -20.63
C HIS A 116 2.15 21.17 -19.86
N PRO A 117 1.92 19.86 -19.66
CA PRO A 117 2.96 18.98 -19.15
C PRO A 117 4.18 19.02 -20.07
N SER A 118 5.37 19.19 -19.50
CA SER A 118 6.65 19.13 -20.21
C SER A 118 7.36 17.79 -20.03
N VAL A 119 7.12 17.13 -18.89
CA VAL A 119 7.71 15.82 -18.58
C VAL A 119 6.65 14.90 -18.01
N PHE A 120 6.56 13.71 -18.58
CA PHE A 120 5.78 12.61 -18.05
C PHE A 120 6.71 11.56 -17.43
N GLN A 121 6.18 10.84 -16.44
CA GLN A 121 6.81 9.67 -15.87
C GLN A 121 5.92 8.46 -16.13
N LEU A 122 6.49 7.42 -16.74
CA LEU A 122 5.90 6.10 -16.78
C LEU A 122 6.30 5.33 -15.51
N VAL A 123 5.32 4.75 -14.85
CA VAL A 123 5.50 3.93 -13.64
C VAL A 123 5.28 2.47 -14.01
N PHE A 124 6.26 1.65 -13.64
CA PHE A 124 6.23 0.21 -13.81
C PHE A 124 6.43 -0.49 -12.48
N GLU A 125 5.89 -1.69 -12.36
CA GLU A 125 6.12 -2.59 -11.24
C GLU A 125 6.56 -3.97 -11.74
N LYS A 126 7.27 -4.73 -10.91
CA LYS A 126 7.63 -6.13 -11.17
C LYS A 126 7.56 -6.91 -9.87
N GLU A 127 6.93 -8.08 -9.90
CA GLU A 127 6.86 -8.95 -8.73
C GLU A 127 8.26 -9.40 -8.30
N LEU A 128 8.55 -9.22 -7.01
CA LEU A 128 9.75 -9.77 -6.38
C LEU A 128 9.43 -11.22 -5.98
N ASN A 129 10.07 -12.16 -6.68
CA ASN A 129 9.98 -13.60 -6.41
C ASN A 129 10.80 -14.01 -5.19
#